data_AF-A0A959TBY6-F1
#
_entry.id   AF-A0A959TBY6-F1
#
_cell.length_a   1.000
_cell.length_b   1.000
_cell.length_c   1.000
_cell.angle_alpha   90.00
_cell.angle_beta   90.00
_cell.angle_gamma   90.00
#
_symmetry.space_group_name_H-M   'P 1'
#
loop_
_entity.id
_entity.type
_entity.pdbx_description
1 polymer ?
#
loop_
_entity_poly.entity_id
_entity_poly.type
_entity_poly.pdbx_seq_one_letter_code
_entity_poly.pdbx_strand_id
1 'polypeptide(L)'
;MYPTLYHALLDLTGLDLPFLKFINSFGFFVALAFVAASWTLGLELRRKAAQGLLKTTTRTVTIGAPATAGELIGQGLLGFVLGWKGLYLLLHFSEATADPQGFLLSGTGSFLGGLTGAALLAGL
;
A
#
# COMPACT_ATOMS: atom_id res chain seq x y z
N MET A 1 23.36 -1.83 -1.06
CA MET A 1 22.01 -2.13 -1.59
C MET A 1 21.87 -1.39 -2.91
N TYR A 2 21.28 -2.02 -3.92
CA TYR A 2 20.96 -1.33 -5.17
C TYR A 2 19.85 -0.30 -4.92
N PRO A 3 19.98 0.94 -5.38
CA PRO A 3 18.99 1.98 -5.11
C PRO A 3 17.63 1.64 -5.74
N THR A 4 17.64 1.07 -6.94
CA THR A 4 16.44 0.66 -7.67
C THR A 4 16.60 -0.76 -8.19
N LEU A 5 15.47 -1.41 -8.47
CA LEU A 5 15.42 -2.75 -9.03
C LEU A 5 16.15 -2.83 -10.38
N TYR A 6 16.19 -1.71 -11.10
CA TYR A 6 16.94 -1.56 -12.35
C TYR A 6 18.42 -1.91 -12.17
N HIS A 7 19.09 -1.29 -11.20
CA HIS A 7 20.51 -1.53 -10.99
C HIS A 7 20.80 -2.96 -10.54
N ALA A 8 19.92 -3.54 -9.73
CA ALA A 8 20.04 -4.94 -9.32
C ALA A 8 19.90 -5.88 -10.54
N LEU A 9 18.90 -5.66 -11.39
CA LEU A 9 18.62 -6.53 -12.52
C LEU A 9 19.66 -6.39 -13.64
N LEU A 10 20.10 -5.17 -13.91
CA LEU A 10 21.14 -4.88 -14.89
C LEU A 10 22.46 -5.57 -14.51
N ASP A 11 22.88 -5.48 -13.24
CA ASP A 11 24.12 -6.12 -12.78
C ASP A 11 24.03 -7.65 -12.77
N LEU A 12 22.87 -8.22 -12.44
CA LEU A 12 22.69 -9.68 -12.32
C LEU A 12 22.47 -10.39 -13.66
N THR A 13 21.77 -9.74 -14.59
CA THR A 13 21.30 -10.40 -15.83
C THR A 13 21.73 -9.67 -17.11
N GLY A 14 22.30 -8.47 -17.01
CA GLY A 14 22.67 -7.64 -18.15
C GLY A 14 21.48 -7.01 -18.88
N LEU A 15 20.26 -7.16 -18.35
CA LEU A 15 19.04 -6.72 -19.00
C LEU A 15 18.74 -5.24 -18.73
N ASP A 16 18.74 -4.41 -19.77
CA ASP A 16 18.43 -2.98 -19.67
C ASP A 16 16.90 -2.74 -19.76
N LEU A 17 16.25 -2.62 -18.60
CA LEU A 17 14.82 -2.32 -18.50
C LEU A 17 14.59 -0.98 -17.75
N PRO A 18 14.58 0.16 -18.45
CA PRO A 18 14.58 1.49 -17.84
C PRO A 18 13.42 1.78 -16.88
N PHE A 19 12.26 1.13 -17.04
CA PHE A 19 11.09 1.34 -16.19
C PHE A 19 11.30 0.88 -14.74
N LEU A 20 12.22 -0.04 -14.47
CA LEU A 20 12.53 -0.51 -13.10
C LEU A 20 13.25 0.55 -12.26
N LYS A 21 13.66 1.68 -12.85
CA LYS A 21 14.27 2.81 -12.13
C LYS A 21 13.28 3.48 -11.16
N PHE A 22 11.98 3.36 -11.41
CA PHE A 22 10.95 3.91 -10.51
C PHE A 22 10.68 3.01 -9.29
N ILE A 23 11.11 1.75 -9.33
CA ILE A 23 10.86 0.79 -8.27
C ILE A 23 12.10 0.71 -7.38
N ASN A 24 12.00 1.31 -6.19
CA ASN A 24 13.06 1.21 -5.19
C ASN A 24 13.21 -0.23 -4.68
N SER A 25 14.45 -0.72 -4.64
CA SER A 25 14.72 -2.10 -4.20
C SER A 25 14.29 -2.33 -2.75
N PHE A 26 14.45 -1.31 -1.89
CA PHE A 26 14.03 -1.39 -0.50
C PHE A 26 12.54 -1.72 -0.37
N GLY A 27 11.67 -0.91 -0.99
CA GLY A 27 10.23 -1.11 -0.91
C GLY A 27 9.80 -2.45 -1.52
N PHE A 28 10.45 -2.85 -2.62
CA PHE A 28 10.19 -4.15 -3.25
C PHE A 28 10.48 -5.34 -2.33
N PHE A 29 11.67 -5.40 -1.71
CA PHE A 29 12.01 -6.49 -0.81
C PHE A 29 11.20 -6.47 0.49
N VAL A 30 10.84 -5.29 0.99
CA VAL A 30 9.91 -5.15 2.13
C VAL A 30 8.54 -5.73 1.78
N ALA A 31 7.99 -5.43 0.61
CA ALA A 31 6.74 -6.01 0.15
C ALA A 31 6.81 -7.54 0.05
N LEU A 32 7.89 -8.08 -0.52
CA LEU A 32 8.13 -9.52 -0.58
C LEU A 32 8.22 -10.15 0.82
N ALA A 33 8.88 -9.50 1.76
CA ALA A 33 8.98 -9.97 3.14
C ALA A 33 7.60 -10.07 3.81
N PHE A 34 6.71 -9.08 3.61
CA PHE A 34 5.34 -9.15 4.12
C PHE A 34 4.54 -10.31 3.50
N VAL A 35 4.67 -10.54 2.19
CA VAL A 35 4.01 -11.67 1.52
C VAL A 35 4.50 -13.00 2.07
N ALA A 36 5.83 -13.17 2.17
CA ALA A 36 6.44 -14.38 2.72
C ALA A 36 6.07 -14.61 4.19
N ALA A 37 6.06 -13.55 5.01
CA ALA A 37 5.66 -13.62 6.40
C ALA A 37 4.18 -14.02 6.54
N SER A 38 3.28 -13.40 5.77
CA SER A 38 1.85 -13.75 5.77
C SER A 38 1.62 -15.22 5.39
N TRP A 39 2.32 -15.69 4.34
CA TRP A 39 2.25 -17.09 3.92
C TRP A 39 2.71 -18.03 5.03
N THR A 40 3.95 -17.85 5.51
CA THR A 40 4.57 -18.75 6.49
C THR A 40 3.85 -18.75 7.82
N LEU A 41 3.38 -17.57 8.28
CA LEU A 41 2.53 -17.45 9.46
C LEU A 41 1.20 -18.18 9.27
N GLY A 42 0.57 -18.03 8.10
CA GLY A 42 -0.67 -18.75 7.76
C GLY A 42 -0.51 -20.28 7.82
N LEU A 43 0.61 -20.81 7.32
CA LEU A 43 0.94 -22.23 7.43
C LEU A 43 1.14 -22.66 8.89
N GLU A 44 1.87 -21.88 9.67
CA GLU A 44 2.16 -22.20 11.08
C GLU A 44 0.88 -22.14 11.94
N LEU A 45 0.00 -21.18 11.70
CA LEU A 45 -1.31 -21.12 12.37
C LEU A 45 -2.15 -22.36 12.05
N ARG A 46 -2.18 -22.82 10.79
CA ARG A 46 -2.88 -24.06 10.41
C ARG A 46 -2.26 -25.28 11.09
N ARG A 47 -0.93 -25.36 11.15
CA ARG A 47 -0.20 -26.45 11.84
C ARG A 47 -0.53 -26.48 13.34
N LYS A 48 -0.50 -25.34 14.01
CA LYS A 48 -0.86 -25.22 15.44
C LYS A 48 -2.34 -25.50 15.70
N ALA A 49 -3.23 -25.13 14.78
CA ALA A 49 -4.65 -25.48 14.86
C ALA A 49 -4.86 -27.00 14.75
N ALA A 50 -4.18 -27.67 13.81
CA ALA A 50 -4.23 -29.13 13.68
C ALA A 50 -3.68 -29.87 14.91
N GLN A 51 -2.75 -29.26 15.64
CA GLN A 51 -2.22 -29.77 16.90
C GLN A 51 -3.15 -29.51 18.10
N GLY A 52 -4.29 -28.84 17.91
CA GLY A 52 -5.20 -28.48 18.98
C GLY A 52 -4.72 -27.34 19.87
N LEU A 53 -3.60 -26.68 19.52
CA LEU A 53 -3.03 -25.57 20.29
C LEU A 53 -3.79 -24.25 20.07
N LEU A 54 -4.48 -24.12 18.93
CA LEU A 54 -5.33 -22.98 18.61
C LEU A 54 -6.80 -23.41 18.56
N LYS A 55 -7.63 -22.83 19.41
CA LYS A 55 -9.07 -23.06 19.41
C LYS A 55 -9.73 -22.21 18.34
N THR A 56 -10.49 -22.83 17.45
CA THR A 56 -11.28 -22.12 16.44
C THR A 56 -12.54 -21.56 17.07
N THR A 57 -12.76 -20.25 16.97
CA THR A 57 -14.02 -19.62 17.37
C THR A 57 -14.90 -19.46 16.13
N THR A 58 -16.09 -20.07 16.14
CA THR A 58 -17.11 -19.80 15.12
C THR A 58 -17.74 -18.45 15.39
N ARG A 59 -17.54 -17.49 14.49
CA ARG A 59 -18.20 -16.18 14.54
C ARG A 59 -19.29 -16.14 13.48
N THR A 60 -20.52 -15.81 13.88
CA THR A 60 -21.58 -15.51 12.94
C THR A 60 -21.26 -14.19 12.26
N VAL A 61 -21.09 -14.20 10.93
CA VAL A 61 -20.84 -13.00 10.13
C VAL A 61 -22.12 -12.68 9.37
N THR A 62 -22.64 -11.48 9.56
CA THR A 62 -23.77 -10.98 8.77
C THR A 62 -23.24 -10.44 7.45
N ILE A 63 -23.55 -11.13 6.36
CA ILE A 63 -23.18 -10.70 5.01
C ILE A 63 -24.17 -9.63 4.54
N GLY A 64 -23.66 -8.50 4.03
CA GLY A 64 -24.50 -7.40 3.51
C GLY A 64 -24.93 -6.36 4.55
N ALA A 65 -24.33 -6.34 5.75
CA ALA A 65 -24.52 -5.23 6.68
C ALA A 65 -23.99 -3.92 6.05
N PRO A 66 -24.69 -2.78 6.23
CA PRO A 66 -24.18 -1.50 5.76
C PRO A 66 -22.88 -1.16 6.48
N ALA A 67 -21.99 -0.45 5.79
CA ALA A 67 -20.76 0.05 6.39
C ALA A 67 -21.11 0.90 7.62
N THR A 68 -20.42 0.64 8.72
CA THR A 68 -20.59 1.41 9.95
C THR A 68 -20.07 2.83 9.74
N ALA A 69 -20.58 3.78 10.53
CA ALA A 69 -20.10 5.17 10.46
C ALA A 69 -18.57 5.26 10.66
N GLY A 70 -17.99 4.41 11.52
CA GLY A 70 -16.55 4.35 11.75
C GLY A 70 -15.77 3.85 10.52
N GLU A 71 -16.29 2.86 9.80
CA GLU A 71 -15.70 2.39 8.54
C GLU A 71 -15.74 3.48 7.47
N LEU A 72 -16.88 4.16 7.31
CA LEU A 72 -17.04 5.25 6.35
C LEU A 72 -16.10 6.43 6.63
N ILE A 73 -15.99 6.84 7.90
CA ILE A 73 -15.07 7.90 8.33
C ILE A 73 -13.62 7.47 8.08
N GLY A 74 -13.24 6.25 8.45
CA GLY A 74 -11.89 5.73 8.26
C GLY A 74 -11.49 5.69 6.77
N GLN A 75 -12.38 5.19 5.92
CA GLN A 75 -12.16 5.16 4.48
C GLN A 75 -12.14 6.55 3.85
N GLY A 76 -13.01 7.46 4.31
CA GLY A 76 -13.02 8.85 3.88
C GLY A 76 -11.71 9.59 4.23
N LEU A 77 -11.17 9.38 5.43
CA LEU A 77 -9.89 9.95 5.83
C LEU A 77 -8.73 9.39 5.00
N LEU A 78 -8.69 8.08 4.79
CA LEU A 78 -7.69 7.46 3.92
C LEU A 78 -7.79 8.00 2.49
N GLY A 79 -9.01 8.10 1.96
CA GLY A 79 -9.26 8.67 0.64
C GLY A 79 -8.87 10.13 0.54
N PHE A 80 -9.08 10.92 1.61
CA PHE A 80 -8.62 12.29 1.67
C PHE A 80 -7.10 12.38 1.55
N VAL A 81 -6.36 11.61 2.35
CA VAL A 81 -4.89 11.64 2.32
C VAL A 81 -4.35 11.17 0.96
N LEU A 82 -4.90 10.08 0.42
CA LEU A 82 -4.50 9.53 -0.87
C LEU A 82 -4.83 10.49 -2.02
N GLY A 83 -6.02 11.07 -2.04
CA GLY A 83 -6.44 12.02 -3.06
C GLY A 83 -5.69 13.36 -2.96
N TRP A 84 -5.41 13.83 -1.75
CA TRP A 84 -4.65 15.06 -1.47
C TRP A 84 -3.26 15.01 -2.10
N LYS A 85 -2.53 13.91 -1.87
CA LYS A 85 -1.20 13.69 -2.44
C LYS A 85 -1.28 13.25 -3.91
N GLY A 86 -2.20 12.33 -4.22
CA GLY A 86 -2.32 11.70 -5.53
C GLY A 86 -2.66 12.68 -6.64
N LEU A 87 -3.68 13.54 -6.44
CA LEU A 87 -4.03 14.51 -7.47
C LEU A 87 -2.93 15.56 -7.66
N TYR A 88 -2.27 15.99 -6.57
CA TYR A 88 -1.16 16.92 -6.66
C TYR A 88 0.03 16.31 -7.41
N LEU A 89 0.36 15.05 -7.15
CA LEU A 89 1.39 14.29 -7.85
C LEU A 89 1.11 14.20 -9.36
N LEU A 90 -0.15 13.98 -9.76
CA LEU A 90 -0.53 13.91 -11.17
C LEU A 90 -0.39 15.27 -11.88
N LEU A 91 -0.74 16.36 -11.20
CA LEU A 91 -0.69 17.71 -11.76
C LEU A 91 0.73 18.31 -11.75
N HIS A 92 1.56 17.96 -10.76
CA HIS A 92 2.91 18.50 -10.55
C HIS A 92 3.96 17.37 -10.56
N PHE A 93 3.85 16.50 -11.55
CA PHE A 93 4.65 15.27 -11.61
C PHE A 93 6.16 15.53 -11.60
N SER A 94 6.63 16.54 -12.32
CA SER A 94 8.06 16.91 -12.37
C SER A 94 8.61 17.35 -11.02
N GLU A 95 7.83 18.11 -10.25
CA GLU A 95 8.24 18.61 -8.92
C GLU A 95 8.20 17.49 -7.88
N ALA A 96 7.14 16.68 -7.90
CA ALA A 96 6.95 15.60 -6.94
C ALA A 96 7.87 14.40 -7.17
N THR A 97 8.37 14.19 -8.40
CA THR A 97 9.35 13.12 -8.70
C THR A 97 10.81 13.56 -8.56
N ALA A 98 11.08 14.87 -8.49
CA ALA A 98 12.42 15.39 -8.23
C ALA A 98 12.92 15.06 -6.81
N ASP A 99 12.03 15.19 -5.81
CA ASP A 99 12.27 14.71 -4.44
C ASP A 99 11.01 14.02 -3.90
N PRO A 100 10.84 12.71 -4.19
CA PRO A 100 9.67 11.97 -3.72
C PRO A 100 9.57 11.90 -2.21
N GLN A 101 10.70 11.84 -1.49
CA GLN A 101 10.69 11.73 -0.03
C GLN A 101 10.26 13.04 0.61
N GLY A 102 10.83 14.15 0.16
CA GLY A 102 10.43 15.50 0.59
C GLY A 102 8.97 15.77 0.27
N PHE A 103 8.50 15.41 -0.93
CA PHE A 103 7.09 15.53 -1.30
C PHE A 103 6.17 14.67 -0.43
N LEU A 104 6.53 13.42 -0.12
CA LEU A 104 5.70 12.55 0.70
C LEU A 104 5.56 13.09 2.14
N LEU A 105 6.64 13.64 2.71
CA LEU A 105 6.68 14.18 4.06
C LEU A 105 6.18 15.62 4.18
N SER A 106 5.99 16.33 3.07
CA SER A 106 5.52 17.72 3.07
C SER A 106 4.04 17.84 3.43
N GLY A 107 3.61 19.05 3.81
CA GLY A 107 2.19 19.41 3.87
C GLY A 107 1.56 19.74 2.51
N THR A 108 2.32 19.70 1.41
CA THR A 108 1.83 20.10 0.09
C THR A 108 0.88 19.05 -0.50
N GLY A 109 -0.18 19.53 -1.16
CA GLY A 109 -1.11 18.71 -1.90
C GLY A 109 -2.35 19.48 -2.35
N SER A 110 -3.34 18.76 -2.86
CA SER A 110 -4.55 19.34 -3.45
C SER A 110 -5.75 19.11 -2.56
N PHE A 111 -6.34 20.18 -2.03
CA PHE A 111 -7.57 20.10 -1.23
C PHE A 111 -8.73 19.49 -2.02
N LEU A 112 -8.86 19.86 -3.30
CA LEU A 112 -9.85 19.28 -4.20
C LEU A 112 -9.60 17.77 -4.41
N GLY A 113 -8.34 17.37 -4.55
CA GLY A 113 -7.97 15.96 -4.65
C GLY A 113 -8.32 15.18 -3.39
N GLY A 114 -8.11 15.78 -2.22
CA GLY A 114 -8.51 15.18 -0.96
C GLY A 114 -10.03 14.97 -0.89
N LEU A 115 -10.83 15.97 -1.23
CA LEU A 115 -12.28 15.84 -1.22
C LEU A 115 -12.79 14.76 -2.20
N THR A 116 -12.25 14.71 -3.41
CA THR A 116 -12.66 13.69 -4.39
C THR A 116 -12.25 12.28 -3.96
N GLY A 117 -11.03 12.11 -3.44
CA GLY A 117 -10.55 10.83 -2.93
C GLY A 117 -11.35 10.36 -1.71
N ALA A 118 -11.70 11.28 -0.80
CA ALA A 118 -12.54 10.99 0.36
C ALA A 118 -13.94 10.51 -0.05
N ALA A 119 -14.56 11.19 -1.02
CA ALA A 119 -15.88 10.80 -1.52
C ALA A 119 -15.87 9.41 -2.16
N LEU A 120 -14.87 9.12 -3.00
CA LEU A 120 -14.74 7.81 -3.67
C LEU A 120 -14.53 6.65 -2.70
N LEU A 121 -13.71 6.83 -1.65
CA LEU A 121 -13.45 5.76 -0.68
C LEU A 121 -14.51 5.66 0.43
N ALA A 122 -15.17 6.76 0.78
CA ALA A 122 -16.28 6.76 1.74
C ALA A 122 -17.60 6.23 1.15
N GLY A 123 -17.63 5.82 -0.12
CA GLY A 123 -18.79 5.14 -0.70
C GLY A 123 -19.78 6.04 -1.45
N LEU A 124 -19.26 7.08 -2.11
CA LEU A 124 -19.87 7.52 -3.36
C LEU A 124 -19.66 6.43 -4.43
#